data_AF-A0A9D8XS37-F1
#
_entry.id   AF-A0A9D8XS37-F1
#
_cell.length_a   1.000
_cell.length_b   1.000
_cell.length_c   1.000
_cell.angle_alpha   90.00
_cell.angle_beta   90.00
_cell.angle_gamma   90.00
#
_symmetry.space_group_name_H-M   'P 1'
#
loop_
_entity.id
_entity.type
_entity.pdbx_description
1 polymer ?
#
loop_
_entity_poly.entity_id
_entity_poly.type
_entity_poly.pdbx_seq_one_letter_code
_entity_poly.pdbx_strand_id
1 'polypeptide(L)'
;MKMIKRCLLSGMMMWLIAMPLMAENKALDWPALTTENKPGTRWWWLGSAVDEENVTWNLESLQKAGIATVEITPIYGVKANESNEIPYLSDRWMSMLAYVQKEAQRLGMQVDMNGGTGWPFGGPNISPEYAATKQIVQTYDLDASVSEVDLQVKDAKQRDVAYLQALLFVADDGVREQWPIDQVQQDRLTLTSPKKGKLYALYVGKTRQKVKRSAPGGEGYVMNHLSKDALLHYLKRFDEAFANNKVAWPTTFFNDSYEVYGADWSPQFLEEFKSRRGYDFLDYLPEWSGQGDAQTIAKLVCDYRQTIADMLLENFTIPWTQWAHSHGAKTRNQAHGSPGNLLDLYAAMDIPECESFGCTQFDIPRLRVDENMRRNDAVSATLRYASSAAHVAGKPYTSSESMTWLTEHFRTSLALIKPEMDLLFVNGVNRVFYHGTPYTPKDAPWPGWLFYASIQINPNNTIFRDVDALNAYIARVQSFMQAGRPDNEMLLYFPIYDIWEKYNKKKYMTFEIHKLDDKLPHFEHIVDSIISLGYEMDYVSDAQLQKTQWTGSALNTEGNVYKSILVPRCEVMPLETLEKLL
;
A
#
# COMPACT_ATOMS: atom_id res chain seq x y z
N MET A 1 47.07 38.78 54.71
CA MET A 1 46.77 38.82 56.15
C MET A 1 45.30 38.49 56.36
N LYS A 2 45.02 37.48 57.19
CA LYS A 2 43.71 36.86 57.45
C LYS A 2 42.82 37.72 58.35
N MET A 3 41.51 37.72 58.10
CA MET A 3 40.38 37.74 59.07
C MET A 3 39.22 37.02 58.33
N ILE A 4 38.68 35.83 58.65
CA ILE A 4 38.08 35.25 59.88
C ILE A 4 36.96 36.20 60.40
N LYS A 5 35.64 35.89 60.44
CA LYS A 5 34.89 34.65 60.72
C LYS A 5 33.38 34.81 60.39
N ARG A 6 32.76 33.72 59.91
CA ARG A 6 31.47 33.09 60.29
C ARG A 6 30.10 33.85 60.21
N CYS A 7 29.20 33.24 59.45
CA CYS A 7 27.91 32.61 59.87
C CYS A 7 26.56 33.17 59.36
N LEU A 8 25.84 32.25 58.69
CA LEU A 8 24.42 31.87 58.79
C LEU A 8 23.34 32.56 57.92
N LEU A 9 22.75 31.68 57.10
CA LEU A 9 21.32 31.45 56.81
C LEU A 9 20.53 32.39 55.89
N SER A 10 20.26 31.82 54.70
CA SER A 10 18.94 31.57 54.12
C SER A 10 17.88 32.68 54.17
N GLY A 11 17.58 33.23 52.99
CA GLY A 11 16.37 34.00 52.77
C GLY A 11 16.43 34.81 51.48
N MET A 12 16.30 34.16 50.32
CA MET A 12 15.92 34.87 49.10
C MET A 12 14.74 34.19 48.45
N MET A 13 13.59 34.80 48.72
CA MET A 13 12.25 34.50 48.24
C MET A 13 12.21 34.73 46.73
N MET A 14 12.10 33.66 45.94
CA MET A 14 11.82 33.73 44.51
C MET A 14 10.38 34.22 44.32
N TRP A 15 10.24 35.39 43.72
CA TRP A 15 8.97 35.87 43.15
C TRP A 15 8.61 34.99 41.95
N LEU A 16 7.72 34.02 42.17
CA LEU A 16 6.94 33.41 41.11
C LEU A 16 5.80 34.37 40.74
N ILE A 17 5.94 35.03 39.59
CA ILE A 17 4.82 35.70 38.92
C ILE A 17 3.88 34.59 38.45
N ALA A 18 2.85 34.32 39.25
CA ALA A 18 1.71 33.54 38.81
C ALA A 18 0.92 34.39 37.80
N MET A 19 1.18 34.22 36.50
CA MET A 19 0.20 34.57 35.49
C MET A 19 -0.95 33.57 35.63
N PRO A 20 -2.20 34.00 35.88
CA PRO A 20 -3.33 33.10 35.75
C PRO A 20 -3.41 32.73 34.28
N LEU A 21 -3.26 31.44 33.96
CA LEU A 21 -3.82 30.88 32.74
C LEU A 21 -5.32 31.18 32.80
N MET A 22 -5.75 32.24 32.13
CA MET A 22 -7.13 32.30 31.68
C MET A 22 -7.24 31.21 30.62
N ALA A 23 -7.63 30.02 31.05
CA ALA A 23 -8.22 29.05 30.16
C ALA A 23 -9.48 29.73 29.59
N GLU A 24 -9.33 30.34 28.41
CA GLU A 24 -10.46 30.78 27.63
C GLU A 24 -11.38 29.57 27.47
N ASN A 25 -12.61 29.77 27.91
CA ASN A 25 -13.70 28.82 27.86
C ASN A 25 -14.15 28.63 26.39
N LYS A 26 -13.26 28.15 25.50
CA LYS A 26 -13.59 27.69 24.13
C LYS A 26 -14.26 26.31 24.16
N ALA A 27 -15.09 26.06 25.17
CA ALA A 27 -15.74 24.78 25.37
C ALA A 27 -17.07 24.74 24.60
N LEU A 28 -17.19 23.77 23.68
CA LEU A 28 -18.40 23.20 23.05
C LEU A 28 -18.77 23.60 21.60
N ASP A 29 -18.02 24.45 20.89
CA ASP A 29 -18.30 24.67 19.46
C ASP A 29 -17.85 23.49 18.59
N TRP A 30 -18.67 23.14 17.59
CA TRP A 30 -18.33 22.11 16.62
C TRP A 30 -17.10 22.56 15.79
N PRO A 31 -16.17 21.64 15.44
CA PRO A 31 -15.00 21.99 14.64
C PRO A 31 -15.40 22.69 13.32
N ALA A 32 -14.64 23.72 12.96
CA ALA A 32 -14.81 24.39 11.67
C ALA A 32 -14.44 23.41 10.55
N LEU A 33 -15.29 23.33 9.51
CA LEU A 33 -15.05 22.44 8.39
C LEU A 33 -13.92 22.98 7.51
N THR A 34 -12.99 22.10 7.18
CA THR A 34 -11.90 22.29 6.21
C THR A 34 -12.16 21.45 4.95
N THR A 35 -11.33 21.63 3.93
CA THR A 35 -11.40 20.83 2.70
C THR A 35 -11.14 19.36 2.97
N GLU A 36 -10.19 19.05 3.86
CA GLU A 36 -9.81 17.70 4.28
C GLU A 36 -10.91 16.98 5.07
N ASN A 37 -11.82 17.73 5.69
CA ASN A 37 -12.97 17.14 6.36
C ASN A 37 -14.02 16.65 5.36
N LYS A 38 -14.08 17.15 4.12
CA LYS A 38 -15.08 16.72 3.14
C LYS A 38 -14.63 15.45 2.41
N PRO A 39 -15.56 14.61 1.93
CA PRO A 39 -15.19 13.42 1.18
C PRO A 39 -14.50 13.77 -0.14
N GLY A 40 -13.59 12.90 -0.56
CA GLY A 40 -13.02 12.88 -1.89
C GLY A 40 -13.73 11.89 -2.82
N THR A 41 -13.33 11.86 -4.09
CA THR A 41 -13.75 10.82 -5.02
C THR A 41 -12.63 10.43 -5.96
N ARG A 42 -12.53 9.13 -6.26
CA ARG A 42 -11.76 8.65 -7.40
C ARG A 42 -12.50 9.00 -8.68
N TRP A 43 -11.94 9.92 -9.45
CA TRP A 43 -12.52 10.49 -10.65
C TRP A 43 -11.97 9.75 -11.88
N TRP A 44 -12.75 8.79 -12.39
CA TRP A 44 -12.30 7.91 -13.47
C TRP A 44 -12.30 8.64 -14.80
N TRP A 45 -11.11 8.78 -15.36
CA TRP A 45 -10.87 9.41 -16.66
C TRP A 45 -10.78 8.34 -17.73
N LEU A 46 -11.94 7.94 -18.26
CA LEU A 46 -12.05 6.93 -19.32
C LEU A 46 -11.42 7.45 -20.62
N GLY A 47 -10.32 6.82 -21.04
CA GLY A 47 -9.52 7.24 -22.19
C GLY A 47 -8.85 8.61 -22.00
N SER A 48 -8.91 9.17 -20.78
CA SER A 48 -8.68 10.59 -20.50
C SER A 48 -9.41 11.53 -21.47
N ALA A 49 -10.56 11.11 -22.02
CA ALA A 49 -11.30 11.86 -23.04
C ALA A 49 -12.11 13.00 -22.42
N VAL A 50 -11.39 13.96 -21.82
CA VAL A 50 -11.94 15.12 -21.12
C VAL A 50 -11.81 16.40 -21.94
N ASP A 51 -12.67 17.37 -21.66
CA ASP A 51 -12.64 18.71 -22.24
C ASP A 51 -12.95 19.78 -21.18
N GLU A 52 -12.59 21.04 -21.46
CA GLU A 52 -12.69 22.13 -20.48
C GLU A 52 -14.13 22.40 -20.01
N GLU A 53 -15.10 22.39 -20.93
CA GLU A 53 -16.51 22.70 -20.63
C GLU A 53 -17.10 21.66 -19.66
N ASN A 54 -16.91 20.38 -19.98
CA ASN A 54 -17.42 19.29 -19.18
C ASN A 54 -16.63 19.10 -17.90
N VAL A 55 -15.33 19.39 -17.86
CA VAL A 55 -14.54 19.44 -16.62
C VAL A 55 -15.11 20.48 -15.66
N THR A 56 -15.37 21.71 -16.12
CA THR A 56 -15.97 22.76 -15.28
C THR A 56 -17.33 22.30 -14.74
N TRP A 57 -18.20 21.77 -15.60
CA TRP A 57 -19.51 21.29 -15.16
C TRP A 57 -19.42 20.15 -14.14
N ASN A 58 -18.52 19.19 -14.34
CA ASN A 58 -18.32 18.08 -13.41
C ASN A 58 -17.85 18.62 -12.04
N LEU A 59 -16.80 19.45 -12.02
CA LEU A 59 -16.24 19.99 -10.78
C LEU A 59 -17.25 20.86 -10.00
N GLU A 60 -18.01 21.72 -10.69
CA GLU A 60 -19.09 22.49 -10.06
C GLU A 60 -20.18 21.60 -9.47
N SER A 61 -20.54 20.53 -10.18
CA SER A 61 -21.56 19.59 -9.70
C SER A 61 -21.08 18.82 -8.47
N LEU A 62 -19.84 18.35 -8.48
CA LEU A 62 -19.23 17.64 -7.35
C LEU A 62 -19.04 18.56 -6.14
N GLN A 63 -18.59 19.79 -6.35
CA GLN A 63 -18.44 20.79 -5.30
C GLN A 63 -19.77 21.10 -4.63
N LYS A 64 -20.84 21.29 -5.42
CA LYS A 64 -22.19 21.53 -4.92
C LYS A 64 -22.71 20.34 -4.12
N ALA A 65 -22.35 19.13 -4.52
CA ALA A 65 -22.63 17.90 -3.79
C ALA A 65 -21.78 17.73 -2.52
N GLY A 66 -20.88 18.65 -2.19
CA GLY A 66 -20.06 18.60 -0.97
C GLY A 66 -18.79 17.78 -1.08
N ILE A 67 -18.40 17.33 -2.28
CA ILE A 67 -17.09 16.72 -2.55
C ILE A 67 -16.06 17.84 -2.64
N ALA A 68 -14.88 17.63 -2.06
CA ALA A 68 -13.84 18.67 -2.04
C ALA A 68 -12.48 18.22 -2.55
N THR A 69 -12.33 16.94 -2.89
CA THR A 69 -11.11 16.41 -3.52
C THR A 69 -11.48 15.49 -4.66
N VAL A 70 -10.87 15.68 -5.82
CA VAL A 70 -10.92 14.73 -6.93
C VAL A 70 -9.56 14.07 -7.09
N GLU A 71 -9.53 12.75 -7.12
CA GLU A 71 -8.35 11.99 -7.53
C GLU A 71 -8.50 11.64 -9.01
N ILE A 72 -7.67 12.22 -9.87
CA ILE A 72 -7.66 11.88 -11.29
C ILE A 72 -7.05 10.49 -11.45
N THR A 73 -7.87 9.53 -11.91
CA THR A 73 -7.43 8.16 -12.18
C THR A 73 -7.72 7.79 -13.64
N PRO A 74 -6.72 7.95 -14.53
CA PRO A 74 -6.83 7.60 -15.95
C PRO A 74 -6.98 6.10 -16.14
N ILE A 75 -7.90 5.72 -17.03
CA ILE A 75 -8.20 4.31 -17.32
C ILE A 75 -8.59 4.13 -18.81
N TYR A 76 -8.84 2.90 -19.25
CA TYR A 76 -9.29 2.56 -20.61
C TYR A 76 -10.43 3.45 -21.13
N GLY A 77 -10.54 3.55 -22.46
CA GLY A 77 -11.52 4.38 -23.16
C GLY A 77 -12.97 3.91 -23.14
N VAL A 78 -13.85 4.81 -23.56
CA VAL A 78 -15.25 4.49 -23.89
C VAL A 78 -15.32 3.98 -25.33
N LYS A 79 -16.08 2.89 -25.54
CA LYS A 79 -16.28 2.29 -26.86
C LYS A 79 -16.79 3.35 -27.86
N ALA A 80 -16.18 3.41 -29.04
CA ALA A 80 -16.54 4.34 -30.11
C ALA A 80 -16.29 5.83 -29.76
N ASN A 81 -15.35 6.10 -28.85
CA ASN A 81 -14.93 7.45 -28.45
C ASN A 81 -13.40 7.67 -28.64
N GLU A 82 -12.73 6.80 -29.40
CA GLU A 82 -11.28 6.73 -29.51
C GLU A 82 -10.66 8.02 -30.08
N SER A 83 -11.39 8.76 -30.93
CA SER A 83 -10.93 10.03 -31.50
C SER A 83 -10.78 11.16 -30.47
N ASN A 84 -11.40 11.01 -29.29
CA ASN A 84 -11.38 12.00 -28.21
C ASN A 84 -10.37 11.65 -27.11
N GLU A 85 -9.72 10.49 -27.20
CA GLU A 85 -8.76 10.04 -26.20
C GLU A 85 -7.53 10.95 -26.13
N ILE A 86 -7.02 11.13 -24.92
CA ILE A 86 -5.86 11.96 -24.65
C ILE A 86 -4.76 11.07 -24.04
N PRO A 87 -3.63 10.86 -24.73
CA PRO A 87 -2.55 10.04 -24.18
C PRO A 87 -2.02 10.60 -22.85
N TYR A 88 -1.93 9.74 -21.84
CA TYR A 88 -1.48 10.07 -20.50
C TYR A 88 -0.09 10.73 -20.52
N LEU A 89 0.04 11.83 -19.76
CA LEU A 89 1.24 12.69 -19.68
C LEU A 89 1.67 13.33 -21.02
N SER A 90 0.85 13.31 -22.07
CA SER A 90 1.09 14.16 -23.25
C SER A 90 0.87 15.64 -22.92
N ASP A 91 1.38 16.54 -23.76
CA ASP A 91 1.18 18.00 -23.57
C ASP A 91 -0.29 18.39 -23.46
N ARG A 92 -1.17 17.71 -24.23
CA ARG A 92 -2.62 17.91 -24.14
C ARG A 92 -3.17 17.41 -22.79
N TRP A 93 -2.71 16.27 -22.29
CA TRP A 93 -3.11 15.75 -20.98
C TRP A 93 -2.67 16.67 -19.85
N MET A 94 -1.42 17.13 -19.90
CA MET A 94 -0.88 18.09 -18.93
C MET A 94 -1.63 19.42 -18.95
N SER A 95 -2.05 19.89 -20.13
CA SER A 95 -2.91 21.08 -20.26
C SER A 95 -4.27 20.88 -19.59
N MET A 96 -4.89 19.70 -19.74
CA MET A 96 -6.14 19.37 -19.04
C MET A 96 -5.95 19.27 -17.52
N LEU A 97 -4.84 18.71 -17.04
CA LEU A 97 -4.51 18.73 -15.61
C LEU A 97 -4.40 20.17 -15.08
N ALA A 98 -3.69 21.04 -15.78
CA ALA A 98 -3.57 22.45 -15.40
C ALA A 98 -4.93 23.17 -15.37
N TYR A 99 -5.81 22.86 -16.33
CA TYR A 99 -7.18 23.38 -16.34
C TYR A 99 -7.99 22.91 -15.13
N VAL A 100 -7.93 21.61 -14.81
CA VAL A 100 -8.59 21.04 -13.62
C VAL A 100 -8.08 21.70 -12.34
N GLN A 101 -6.77 21.88 -12.20
CA GLN A 101 -6.18 22.53 -11.02
C GLN A 101 -6.65 23.98 -10.86
N LYS A 102 -6.72 24.73 -11.97
CA LYS A 102 -7.25 26.10 -11.98
C LYS A 102 -8.72 26.14 -11.54
N GLU A 103 -9.56 25.26 -12.09
CA GLU A 103 -10.98 25.20 -11.74
C GLU A 103 -11.21 24.71 -10.31
N ALA A 104 -10.45 23.70 -9.87
CA ALA A 104 -10.47 23.24 -8.48
C ALA A 104 -10.08 24.36 -7.51
N GLN A 105 -9.04 25.15 -7.83
CA GLN A 105 -8.66 26.31 -7.03
C GLN A 105 -9.78 27.35 -6.95
N ARG A 106 -10.44 27.66 -8.08
CA ARG A 106 -11.61 28.55 -8.12
C ARG A 106 -12.75 28.07 -7.21
N LEU A 107 -12.91 26.75 -7.10
CA LEU A 107 -13.98 26.10 -6.34
C LEU A 107 -13.60 25.77 -4.88
N GLY A 108 -12.33 25.97 -4.48
CA GLY A 108 -11.81 25.59 -3.16
C GLY A 108 -11.64 24.08 -2.97
N MET A 109 -11.36 23.36 -4.05
CA MET A 109 -11.16 21.90 -4.08
C MET A 109 -9.67 21.54 -4.20
N GLN A 110 -9.32 20.32 -3.79
CA GLN A 110 -8.01 19.71 -4.00
C GLN A 110 -8.02 18.77 -5.20
N VAL A 111 -6.86 18.62 -5.85
CA VAL A 111 -6.63 17.70 -6.96
C VAL A 111 -5.53 16.74 -6.56
N ASP A 112 -5.91 15.48 -6.41
CA ASP A 112 -5.01 14.35 -6.25
C ASP A 112 -4.87 13.63 -7.60
N MET A 113 -3.88 12.76 -7.73
CA MET A 113 -3.60 12.06 -8.98
C MET A 113 -3.02 10.68 -8.72
N ASN A 114 -3.53 9.66 -9.42
CA ASN A 114 -2.87 8.36 -9.47
C ASN A 114 -1.46 8.51 -10.08
N GLY A 115 -0.44 7.96 -9.40
CA GLY A 115 0.95 7.91 -9.86
C GLY A 115 1.18 6.98 -11.07
N GLY A 116 0.15 6.74 -11.88
CA GLY A 116 0.12 5.89 -13.06
C GLY A 116 -1.26 5.92 -13.74
N THR A 117 -1.54 4.91 -14.56
CA THR A 117 -2.88 4.68 -15.15
C THR A 117 -3.35 3.30 -14.76
N GLY A 118 -4.63 3.14 -14.43
CA GLY A 118 -5.11 1.88 -13.85
C GLY A 118 -4.19 1.43 -12.70
N TRP A 119 -3.73 0.17 -12.74
CA TRP A 119 -2.83 -0.40 -11.74
C TRP A 119 -2.16 -1.69 -12.25
N PRO A 120 -1.05 -2.17 -11.67
CA PRO A 120 -0.09 -1.45 -10.80
C PRO A 120 0.78 -0.46 -11.61
N PHE A 121 1.70 0.25 -10.93
CA PHE A 121 2.65 1.17 -11.57
C PHE A 121 3.46 0.49 -12.68
N GLY A 122 3.48 1.16 -13.82
CA GLY A 122 4.10 0.69 -15.04
C GLY A 122 3.67 1.57 -16.21
N GLY A 123 4.24 1.31 -17.38
CA GLY A 123 3.94 2.13 -18.54
C GLY A 123 4.92 1.95 -19.69
N PRO A 124 4.79 2.75 -20.76
CA PRO A 124 5.55 2.60 -22.00
C PRO A 124 7.05 2.82 -21.83
N ASN A 125 7.48 3.53 -20.77
CA ASN A 125 8.89 3.72 -20.44
C ASN A 125 9.54 2.52 -19.74
N ILE A 126 8.76 1.52 -19.30
CA ILE A 126 9.31 0.33 -18.65
C ILE A 126 9.74 -0.67 -19.72
N SER A 127 11.06 -0.74 -19.95
CA SER A 127 11.70 -1.78 -20.77
C SER A 127 11.69 -3.14 -20.04
N PRO A 128 11.97 -4.26 -20.74
CA PRO A 128 12.11 -5.55 -20.07
C PRO A 128 13.11 -5.54 -18.91
N GLU A 129 14.17 -4.73 -18.96
CA GLU A 129 15.17 -4.58 -17.90
C GLU A 129 14.53 -4.14 -16.57
N TYR A 130 13.71 -3.09 -16.59
CA TYR A 130 13.03 -2.53 -15.42
C TYR A 130 11.70 -3.20 -15.06
N ALA A 131 11.25 -4.16 -15.87
CA ALA A 131 10.00 -4.88 -15.64
C ALA A 131 10.10 -5.89 -14.49
N ALA A 132 8.96 -6.14 -13.83
CA ALA A 132 8.84 -7.09 -12.72
C ALA A 132 9.41 -8.49 -13.05
N THR A 133 10.16 -9.03 -12.09
CA THR A 133 11.02 -10.22 -12.24
C THR A 133 10.54 -11.38 -11.38
N LYS A 134 10.87 -12.60 -11.81
CA LYS A 134 10.59 -13.83 -11.07
C LYS A 134 11.83 -14.72 -11.01
N GLN A 135 11.94 -15.59 -10.02
CA GLN A 135 12.99 -16.61 -9.99
C GLN A 135 12.55 -17.89 -10.71
N ILE A 136 13.53 -18.60 -11.27
CA ILE A 136 13.37 -19.94 -11.84
C ILE A 136 14.56 -20.76 -11.38
N VAL A 137 14.32 -21.91 -10.74
CA VAL A 137 15.39 -22.87 -10.40
C VAL A 137 15.21 -24.14 -11.20
N GLN A 138 16.29 -24.57 -11.87
CA GLN A 138 16.36 -25.85 -12.58
C GLN A 138 17.44 -26.73 -11.96
N THR A 139 17.16 -28.02 -11.89
CA THR A 139 18.09 -29.02 -11.37
C THR A 139 18.53 -29.99 -12.46
N TYR A 140 19.78 -30.44 -12.36
CA TYR A 140 20.43 -31.37 -13.28
C TYR A 140 21.23 -32.39 -12.48
N ASP A 141 21.06 -33.68 -12.78
CA ASP A 141 21.88 -34.74 -12.21
C ASP A 141 23.20 -34.85 -12.96
N LEU A 142 24.32 -34.90 -12.23
CA LEU A 142 25.67 -35.00 -12.77
C LEU A 142 26.37 -36.26 -12.24
N ASP A 143 27.05 -36.98 -13.13
CA ASP A 143 28.00 -38.04 -12.77
C ASP A 143 29.41 -37.47 -12.56
N ALA A 144 30.29 -38.23 -11.90
CA ALA A 144 31.70 -37.88 -11.66
C ALA A 144 32.55 -37.98 -12.94
N SER A 145 32.20 -37.21 -13.95
CA SER A 145 32.83 -37.20 -15.28
C SER A 145 32.66 -35.84 -15.97
N VAL A 146 33.18 -35.71 -17.20
CA VAL A 146 32.88 -34.56 -18.06
C VAL A 146 31.40 -34.60 -18.45
N SER A 147 30.65 -33.58 -18.04
CA SER A 147 29.24 -33.43 -18.38
C SER A 147 29.07 -32.18 -19.25
N GLU A 148 28.34 -32.32 -20.35
CA GLU A 148 27.77 -31.19 -21.09
C GLU A 148 26.34 -31.00 -20.60
N VAL A 149 26.08 -29.88 -19.91
CA VAL A 149 24.77 -29.56 -19.35
C VAL A 149 24.10 -28.49 -20.21
N ASP A 150 22.91 -28.80 -20.73
CA ASP A 150 22.04 -27.83 -21.38
C ASP A 150 21.28 -27.01 -20.33
N LEU A 151 21.74 -25.78 -20.13
CA LEU A 151 21.20 -24.78 -19.22
C LEU A 151 20.10 -23.92 -19.88
N GLN A 152 19.57 -24.33 -21.04
CA GLN A 152 18.41 -23.63 -21.59
C GLN A 152 17.22 -23.66 -20.61
N VAL A 153 16.56 -22.51 -20.48
CA VAL A 153 15.40 -22.39 -19.62
C VAL A 153 14.26 -23.27 -20.12
N LYS A 154 13.76 -24.16 -19.26
CA LYS A 154 12.71 -25.14 -19.61
C LYS A 154 11.37 -24.48 -19.93
N ASP A 155 11.03 -23.38 -19.26
CA ASP A 155 9.85 -22.57 -19.57
C ASP A 155 10.04 -21.84 -20.90
N ALA A 156 9.34 -22.31 -21.94
CA ALA A 156 9.43 -21.76 -23.29
C ALA A 156 9.09 -20.25 -23.35
N LYS A 157 8.27 -19.73 -22.42
CA LYS A 157 7.93 -18.29 -22.35
C LYS A 157 9.04 -17.43 -21.74
N GLN A 158 10.12 -18.05 -21.27
CA GLN A 158 11.22 -17.38 -20.59
C GLN A 158 12.53 -17.44 -21.35
N ARG A 159 12.64 -18.29 -22.38
CA ARG A 159 13.89 -18.52 -23.14
C ARG A 159 14.49 -17.26 -23.76
N ASP A 160 13.67 -16.28 -24.11
CA ASP A 160 14.04 -15.01 -24.74
C ASP A 160 14.25 -13.87 -23.73
N VAL A 161 13.93 -14.06 -22.44
CA VAL A 161 13.93 -12.98 -21.44
C VAL A 161 14.63 -13.33 -20.13
N ALA A 162 14.79 -14.61 -19.81
CA ALA A 162 15.45 -15.05 -18.60
C ALA A 162 16.95 -15.21 -18.83
N TYR A 163 17.74 -14.90 -17.80
CA TYR A 163 19.19 -15.08 -17.83
C TYR A 163 19.67 -15.82 -16.58
N LEU A 164 20.75 -16.58 -16.73
CA LEU A 164 21.38 -17.32 -15.64
C LEU A 164 21.99 -16.35 -14.63
N GLN A 165 21.63 -16.49 -13.36
CA GLN A 165 22.13 -15.68 -12.26
C GLN A 165 23.19 -16.40 -11.43
N ALA A 166 23.00 -17.70 -11.17
CA ALA A 166 23.91 -18.47 -10.34
C ALA A 166 23.84 -19.97 -10.60
N LEU A 167 24.92 -20.66 -10.26
CA LEU A 167 25.04 -22.11 -10.28
C LEU A 167 25.55 -22.61 -8.92
N LEU A 168 24.88 -23.63 -8.36
CA LEU A 168 25.36 -24.37 -7.19
C LEU A 168 25.43 -25.86 -7.52
N PHE A 169 26.62 -26.44 -7.41
CA PHE A 169 26.80 -27.88 -7.40
C PHE A 169 26.72 -28.41 -5.97
N VAL A 170 26.01 -29.53 -5.79
CA VAL A 170 25.89 -30.25 -4.53
C VAL A 170 26.22 -31.71 -4.78
N ALA A 171 27.35 -32.17 -4.27
CA ALA A 171 27.78 -33.56 -4.34
C ALA A 171 26.88 -34.46 -3.48
N ASP A 172 26.81 -35.76 -3.82
CA ASP A 172 26.03 -36.76 -3.07
C ASP A 172 26.49 -36.92 -1.61
N ASP A 173 27.75 -36.54 -1.31
CA ASP A 173 28.31 -36.52 0.05
C ASP A 173 28.08 -35.20 0.79
N GLY A 174 27.32 -34.28 0.22
CA GLY A 174 26.89 -33.02 0.82
C GLY A 174 27.83 -31.83 0.60
N VAL A 175 28.96 -32.01 -0.09
CA VAL A 175 29.83 -30.88 -0.46
C VAL A 175 29.09 -29.94 -1.41
N ARG A 176 29.03 -28.65 -1.06
CA ARG A 176 28.41 -27.59 -1.86
C ARG A 176 29.48 -26.69 -2.45
N GLU A 177 29.37 -26.38 -3.74
CA GLU A 177 30.32 -25.52 -4.46
C GLU A 177 29.57 -24.63 -5.44
N GLN A 178 29.78 -23.32 -5.36
CA GLN A 178 29.24 -22.39 -6.36
C GLN A 178 30.10 -22.45 -7.63
N TRP A 179 29.46 -22.64 -8.78
CA TRP A 179 30.16 -22.82 -10.06
C TRP A 179 30.14 -21.54 -10.91
N PRO A 180 31.20 -21.29 -11.70
CA PRO A 180 31.34 -20.09 -12.50
C PRO A 180 30.32 -20.01 -13.64
N ILE A 181 29.54 -18.92 -13.70
CA ILE A 181 28.58 -18.67 -14.77
C ILE A 181 29.23 -18.20 -16.08
N ASP A 182 30.42 -17.62 -16.00
CA ASP A 182 31.19 -17.11 -17.15
C ASP A 182 31.74 -18.22 -18.05
N GLN A 183 31.70 -19.47 -17.59
CA GLN A 183 32.05 -20.66 -18.39
C GLN A 183 30.87 -21.20 -19.23
N VAL A 184 29.67 -20.64 -19.07
CA VAL A 184 28.50 -21.03 -19.85
C VAL A 184 28.58 -20.38 -21.24
N GLN A 185 28.54 -21.21 -22.29
CA GLN A 185 28.56 -20.75 -23.69
C GLN A 185 27.33 -21.29 -24.42
N GLN A 186 26.53 -20.41 -25.03
CA GLN A 186 25.32 -20.80 -25.78
C GLN A 186 24.39 -21.71 -24.95
N ASP A 187 24.09 -21.30 -23.72
CA ASP A 187 23.31 -22.07 -22.73
C ASP A 187 23.89 -23.44 -22.41
N ARG A 188 25.18 -23.68 -22.67
CA ARG A 188 25.84 -24.95 -22.37
C ARG A 188 27.01 -24.76 -21.45
N LEU A 189 27.09 -25.67 -20.49
CA LEU A 189 28.19 -25.73 -19.53
C LEU A 189 28.91 -27.06 -19.70
N THR A 190 30.18 -27.00 -20.08
CA THR A 190 31.05 -28.17 -20.16
C THR A 190 32.05 -28.12 -19.02
N LEU A 191 31.86 -28.99 -18.03
CA LEU A 191 32.72 -29.07 -16.85
C LEU A 191 32.97 -30.52 -16.47
N THR A 192 34.11 -30.78 -15.83
CA THR A 192 34.35 -32.06 -15.15
C THR A 192 33.83 -31.95 -13.73
N SER A 193 32.74 -32.67 -13.44
CA SER A 193 32.29 -32.78 -12.05
C SER A 193 33.24 -33.71 -11.29
N PRO A 194 33.85 -33.28 -10.18
CA PRO A 194 34.78 -34.13 -9.41
C PRO A 194 34.06 -35.29 -8.72
N LYS A 195 32.74 -35.17 -8.52
CA LYS A 195 31.89 -36.15 -7.82
C LYS A 195 30.53 -36.26 -8.51
N LYS A 196 29.80 -37.31 -8.18
CA LYS A 196 28.39 -37.41 -8.50
C LYS A 196 27.59 -36.43 -7.64
N GLY A 197 26.56 -35.81 -8.19
CA GLY A 197 25.74 -34.84 -7.47
C GLY A 197 24.68 -34.17 -8.33
N LYS A 198 24.17 -33.03 -7.85
CA LYS A 198 23.17 -32.20 -8.53
C LYS A 198 23.70 -30.80 -8.77
N LEU A 199 23.45 -30.26 -9.95
CA LEU A 199 23.64 -28.85 -10.27
C LEU A 199 22.28 -28.13 -10.20
N TYR A 200 22.24 -27.04 -9.44
CA TYR A 200 21.13 -26.11 -9.33
C TYR A 200 21.48 -24.86 -10.13
N ALA A 201 20.62 -24.49 -11.07
CA ALA A 201 20.75 -23.27 -11.86
C ALA A 201 19.61 -22.32 -11.53
N LEU A 202 19.96 -21.14 -11.00
CA LEU A 202 19.04 -20.05 -10.68
C LEU A 202 19.05 -19.05 -11.84
N TYR A 203 17.85 -18.74 -12.35
CA TYR A 203 17.64 -17.75 -13.40
C TYR A 203 16.76 -16.60 -12.90
N VAL A 204 17.02 -15.41 -13.41
CA VAL A 204 16.12 -14.27 -13.30
C VAL A 204 15.25 -14.23 -14.54
N GLY A 205 13.96 -14.50 -14.39
CA GLY A 205 12.95 -14.38 -15.42
C GLY A 205 12.12 -13.10 -15.30
N LYS A 206 11.14 -12.95 -16.20
CA LYS A 206 10.21 -11.80 -16.24
C LYS A 206 8.76 -12.27 -16.07
N THR A 207 7.97 -11.53 -15.29
CA THR A 207 6.53 -11.80 -15.15
C THR A 207 5.76 -11.52 -16.44
N ARG A 208 6.29 -10.60 -17.27
CA ARG A 208 5.66 -10.05 -18.48
C ARG A 208 4.32 -9.36 -18.21
N GLN A 209 4.00 -9.07 -16.95
CA GLN A 209 2.76 -8.41 -16.59
C GLN A 209 2.69 -7.04 -17.26
N LYS A 210 1.54 -6.72 -17.83
CA LYS A 210 1.20 -5.40 -18.35
C LYS A 210 0.28 -4.68 -17.38
N VAL A 211 0.36 -3.35 -17.36
CA VAL A 211 -0.54 -2.49 -16.58
C VAL A 211 -2.00 -2.84 -16.90
N LYS A 212 -2.80 -3.12 -15.87
CA LYS A 212 -4.21 -3.44 -16.03
C LYS A 212 -4.97 -2.16 -16.31
N ARG A 213 -5.95 -2.26 -17.22
CA ARG A 213 -6.91 -1.18 -17.49
C ARG A 213 -6.25 0.15 -17.86
N SER A 214 -5.06 0.11 -18.46
CA SER A 214 -4.30 1.30 -18.82
C SER A 214 -5.12 2.26 -19.68
N ALA A 215 -4.92 3.56 -19.44
CA ALA A 215 -5.36 4.59 -20.35
C ALA A 215 -4.43 4.64 -21.59
N PRO A 216 -4.87 5.27 -22.68
CA PRO A 216 -4.01 5.60 -23.81
C PRO A 216 -2.72 6.28 -23.34
N GLY A 217 -1.55 5.84 -23.81
CA GLY A 217 -0.24 6.35 -23.39
C GLY A 217 0.25 5.83 -22.02
N GLY A 218 -0.54 5.00 -21.34
CA GLY A 218 -0.21 4.33 -20.08
C GLY A 218 0.10 2.83 -20.24
N GLU A 219 0.05 2.30 -21.47
CA GLU A 219 0.27 0.89 -21.74
C GLU A 219 1.74 0.51 -21.63
N GLY A 220 2.03 -0.60 -20.94
CA GLY A 220 3.40 -1.10 -20.85
C GLY A 220 3.59 -2.14 -19.77
N TYR A 221 4.85 -2.50 -19.52
CA TYR A 221 5.17 -3.48 -18.47
C TYR A 221 4.97 -2.87 -17.08
N VAL A 222 4.55 -3.72 -16.15
CA VAL A 222 4.58 -3.39 -14.72
C VAL A 222 6.03 -3.36 -14.27
N MET A 223 6.37 -2.30 -13.55
CA MET A 223 7.71 -2.05 -13.03
C MET A 223 8.11 -3.07 -11.95
N ASN A 224 9.39 -3.36 -11.81
CA ASN A 224 9.91 -4.09 -10.66
C ASN A 224 9.87 -3.23 -9.38
N HIS A 225 8.89 -3.48 -8.51
CA HIS A 225 8.72 -2.74 -7.25
C HIS A 225 9.76 -3.10 -6.17
N LEU A 226 10.62 -4.09 -6.42
CA LEU A 226 11.73 -4.45 -5.52
C LEU A 226 13.05 -3.74 -5.90
N SER A 227 13.04 -2.94 -6.97
CA SER A 227 14.21 -2.26 -7.51
C SER A 227 14.05 -0.74 -7.45
N LYS A 228 14.98 -0.08 -6.74
CA LYS A 228 15.01 1.38 -6.63
C LYS A 228 15.29 2.03 -7.99
N ASP A 229 16.18 1.44 -8.78
CA ASP A 229 16.50 1.94 -10.12
C ASP A 229 15.29 1.89 -11.05
N ALA A 230 14.49 0.83 -10.98
CA ALA A 230 13.24 0.74 -11.74
C ALA A 230 12.26 1.84 -11.34
N LEU A 231 12.11 2.12 -10.03
CA LEU A 231 11.29 3.23 -9.54
C LEU A 231 11.78 4.57 -10.05
N LEU A 232 13.07 4.87 -9.93
CA LEU A 232 13.61 6.16 -10.38
C LEU A 232 13.45 6.33 -11.90
N HIS A 233 13.63 5.27 -12.68
CA HIS A 233 13.38 5.27 -14.13
C HIS A 233 11.90 5.51 -14.46
N TYR A 234 10.98 4.94 -13.66
CA TYR A 234 9.55 5.17 -13.81
C TYR A 234 9.17 6.63 -13.53
N LEU A 235 9.65 7.18 -12.41
CA LEU A 235 9.31 8.52 -11.93
C LEU A 235 9.89 9.63 -12.82
N LYS A 236 11.02 9.38 -13.51
CA LYS A 236 11.62 10.33 -14.44
C LYS A 236 10.63 10.85 -15.50
N ARG A 237 9.70 10.00 -15.98
CA ARG A 237 8.68 10.41 -16.95
C ARG A 237 7.74 11.48 -16.37
N PHE A 238 7.43 11.41 -15.09
CA PHE A 238 6.61 12.41 -14.40
C PHE A 238 7.40 13.71 -14.25
N ASP A 239 8.65 13.64 -13.79
CA ASP A 239 9.53 14.82 -13.69
C ASP A 239 9.61 15.57 -15.02
N GLU A 240 9.83 14.85 -16.13
CA GLU A 240 9.89 15.41 -17.47
C GLU A 240 8.54 16.02 -17.90
N ALA A 241 7.41 15.33 -17.70
CA ALA A 241 6.10 15.80 -18.10
C ALA A 241 5.70 17.10 -17.37
N PHE A 242 5.87 17.15 -16.05
CA PHE A 242 5.56 18.33 -15.23
C PHE A 242 6.51 19.48 -15.52
N ALA A 243 7.82 19.24 -15.65
CA ALA A 243 8.80 20.28 -15.95
C ALA A 243 8.59 20.91 -17.34
N ASN A 244 8.38 20.08 -18.36
CA ASN A 244 8.22 20.55 -19.75
C ASN A 244 6.94 21.38 -19.93
N ASN A 245 5.86 20.99 -19.25
CA ASN A 245 4.56 21.65 -19.36
C ASN A 245 4.33 22.76 -18.30
N LYS A 246 5.22 22.89 -17.32
CA LYS A 246 5.14 23.87 -16.22
C LYS A 246 3.81 23.81 -15.46
N VAL A 247 3.33 22.61 -15.24
CA VAL A 247 2.09 22.34 -14.49
C VAL A 247 2.44 22.17 -13.01
N ALA A 248 1.57 22.63 -12.12
CA ALA A 248 1.77 22.44 -10.69
C ALA A 248 1.61 20.95 -10.34
N TRP A 249 2.35 20.47 -9.34
CA TRP A 249 2.19 19.12 -8.82
C TRP A 249 0.83 18.95 -8.11
N PRO A 250 0.24 17.74 -8.09
CA PRO A 250 -1.00 17.48 -7.36
C PRO A 250 -0.78 17.62 -5.84
N THR A 251 -1.88 17.75 -5.09
CA THR A 251 -1.81 17.76 -3.62
C THR A 251 -1.28 16.43 -3.09
N THR A 252 -1.76 15.33 -3.65
CA THR A 252 -1.39 13.97 -3.26
C THR A 252 -1.22 13.08 -4.49
N PHE A 253 -0.17 12.27 -4.51
CA PHE A 253 -0.03 11.13 -5.40
C PHE A 253 -0.64 9.88 -4.76
N PHE A 254 -1.42 9.15 -5.55
CA PHE A 254 -2.05 7.90 -5.13
C PHE A 254 -1.37 6.68 -5.75
N ASN A 255 -1.24 5.61 -4.96
CA ASN A 255 -0.90 4.27 -5.43
C ASN A 255 -1.96 3.26 -4.93
N ASP A 256 -2.52 2.53 -5.88
CA ASP A 256 -3.54 1.50 -5.66
C ASP A 256 -2.94 0.27 -4.97
N SER A 257 -3.81 -0.65 -4.57
CA SER A 257 -3.50 -1.93 -3.98
C SER A 257 -2.46 -2.72 -4.79
N TYR A 258 -1.60 -3.46 -4.09
CA TYR A 258 -0.49 -4.15 -4.73
C TYR A 258 -0.99 -5.39 -5.50
N GLU A 259 -0.92 -5.31 -6.83
CA GLU A 259 -1.31 -6.38 -7.74
C GLU A 259 -0.17 -6.78 -8.72
N VAL A 260 1.07 -6.81 -8.24
CA VAL A 260 2.25 -7.21 -9.05
C VAL A 260 2.42 -8.73 -9.00
N TYR A 261 1.77 -9.43 -9.93
CA TYR A 261 1.61 -10.87 -9.89
C TYR A 261 2.89 -11.62 -10.27
N GLY A 262 3.24 -12.59 -9.43
CA GLY A 262 4.37 -13.50 -9.66
C GLY A 262 5.73 -12.81 -9.62
N ALA A 263 5.80 -11.57 -9.13
CA ALA A 263 7.04 -10.81 -8.98
C ALA A 263 7.76 -11.23 -7.69
N ASP A 264 8.26 -12.46 -7.67
CA ASP A 264 8.86 -13.10 -6.50
C ASP A 264 10.39 -12.94 -6.43
N TRP A 265 10.99 -12.07 -7.24
CA TRP A 265 12.44 -11.91 -7.27
C TRP A 265 12.87 -10.55 -7.79
N SER A 266 14.13 -10.19 -7.57
CA SER A 266 14.80 -9.04 -8.17
C SER A 266 16.26 -9.42 -8.53
N PRO A 267 16.88 -8.84 -9.57
CA PRO A 267 18.30 -9.07 -9.87
C PRO A 267 19.23 -8.84 -8.67
N GLN A 268 18.91 -7.85 -7.83
CA GLN A 268 19.68 -7.49 -6.64
C GLN A 268 19.41 -8.40 -5.42
N PHE A 269 18.47 -9.35 -5.51
CA PHE A 269 18.01 -10.11 -4.35
C PHE A 269 19.15 -10.85 -3.61
N LEU A 270 20.07 -11.50 -4.34
CA LEU A 270 21.14 -12.28 -3.69
C LEU A 270 22.07 -11.40 -2.83
N GLU A 271 22.39 -10.20 -3.32
CA GLU A 271 23.20 -9.21 -2.60
C GLU A 271 22.44 -8.67 -1.38
N GLU A 272 21.19 -8.26 -1.59
CA GLU A 272 20.30 -7.73 -0.56
C GLU A 272 20.08 -8.76 0.55
N PHE A 273 19.80 -10.01 0.19
CA PHE A 273 19.62 -11.11 1.13
C PHE A 273 20.87 -11.32 1.98
N LYS A 274 22.04 -11.44 1.34
CA LYS A 274 23.30 -11.67 2.06
C LYS A 274 23.63 -10.52 3.00
N SER A 275 23.45 -9.28 2.54
CA SER A 275 23.69 -8.08 3.36
C SER A 275 22.75 -7.99 4.56
N ARG A 276 21.49 -8.41 4.42
CA ARG A 276 20.44 -8.22 5.43
C ARG A 276 20.27 -9.41 6.38
N ARG A 277 20.52 -10.63 5.90
CA ARG A 277 20.32 -11.88 6.65
C ARG A 277 21.63 -12.50 7.14
N GLY A 278 22.77 -12.08 6.56
CA GLY A 278 24.10 -12.45 7.05
C GLY A 278 24.63 -13.79 6.53
N TYR A 279 23.95 -14.44 5.57
CA TYR A 279 24.40 -15.67 4.94
C TYR A 279 24.05 -15.71 3.45
N ASP A 280 24.69 -16.61 2.71
CA ASP A 280 24.49 -16.72 1.27
C ASP A 280 23.25 -17.53 0.93
N PHE A 281 22.28 -16.93 0.24
CA PHE A 281 21.07 -17.64 -0.21
C PHE A 281 21.41 -18.82 -1.13
N LEU A 282 22.46 -18.68 -1.95
CA LEU A 282 22.83 -19.71 -2.93
C LEU A 282 23.20 -21.02 -2.26
N ASP A 283 23.80 -20.97 -1.07
CA ASP A 283 24.17 -22.17 -0.33
C ASP A 283 22.94 -23.01 0.02
N TYR A 284 21.73 -22.45 -0.01
CA TYR A 284 20.47 -23.09 0.35
C TYR A 284 19.54 -23.37 -0.85
N LEU A 285 20.06 -23.40 -2.09
CA LEU A 285 19.25 -23.77 -3.26
C LEU A 285 18.58 -25.17 -3.19
N PRO A 286 19.16 -26.20 -2.55
CA PRO A 286 18.46 -27.46 -2.30
C PRO A 286 17.21 -27.27 -1.44
N GLU A 287 17.33 -26.55 -0.33
CA GLU A 287 16.26 -26.22 0.61
C GLU A 287 15.20 -25.33 -0.04
N TRP A 288 15.63 -24.33 -0.80
CA TRP A 288 14.73 -23.57 -1.66
C TRP A 288 14.02 -24.47 -2.65
N SER A 289 14.65 -25.50 -3.20
CA SER A 289 14.02 -26.45 -4.12
C SER A 289 13.17 -27.52 -3.42
N GLY A 290 12.99 -27.44 -2.09
CA GLY A 290 12.18 -28.36 -1.29
C GLY A 290 12.91 -29.62 -0.82
N GLN A 291 14.25 -29.63 -0.88
CA GLN A 291 15.08 -30.72 -0.36
C GLN A 291 15.71 -30.33 0.98
N GLY A 292 15.74 -31.23 1.95
CA GLY A 292 16.26 -30.94 3.29
C GLY A 292 15.18 -31.03 4.35
N ASP A 293 15.50 -30.64 5.57
CA ASP A 293 14.57 -30.71 6.69
C ASP A 293 13.59 -29.52 6.68
N ALA A 294 12.39 -29.76 7.22
CA ALA A 294 11.31 -28.78 7.20
C ALA A 294 11.63 -27.50 7.97
N GLN A 295 12.45 -27.57 9.03
CA GLN A 295 12.78 -26.42 9.85
C GLN A 295 13.73 -25.47 9.11
N THR A 296 14.75 -26.00 8.44
CA THR A 296 15.66 -25.19 7.62
C THR A 296 14.91 -24.53 6.47
N ILE A 297 14.01 -25.25 5.80
CA ILE A 297 13.18 -24.69 4.73
C ILE A 297 12.29 -23.55 5.25
N ALA A 298 11.64 -23.74 6.40
CA ALA A 298 10.75 -22.73 6.98
C ALA A 298 11.50 -21.44 7.34
N LYS A 299 12.69 -21.56 7.94
CA LYS A 299 13.58 -20.43 8.25
C LYS A 299 14.03 -19.70 7.00
N LEU A 300 14.51 -20.42 5.98
CA LEU A 300 14.93 -19.83 4.70
C LEU A 300 13.79 -19.07 4.03
N VAL A 301 12.57 -19.64 4.03
CA VAL A 301 11.39 -18.98 3.45
C VAL A 301 10.99 -17.75 4.26
N CYS A 302 11.12 -17.78 5.59
CA CYS A 302 10.90 -16.63 6.45
C CYS A 302 11.87 -15.49 6.13
N ASP A 303 13.18 -15.78 6.07
CA ASP A 303 14.22 -14.80 5.73
C ASP A 303 14.04 -14.24 4.30
N TYR A 304 13.63 -15.09 3.36
CA TYR A 304 13.27 -14.66 2.00
C TYR A 304 12.10 -13.68 2.03
N ARG A 305 11.02 -13.98 2.76
CA ARG A 305 9.84 -13.10 2.87
C ARG A 305 10.19 -11.77 3.53
N GLN A 306 10.99 -11.80 4.59
CA GLN A 306 11.48 -10.59 5.23
C GLN A 306 12.32 -9.76 4.25
N THR A 307 13.19 -10.39 3.46
CA THR A 307 14.01 -9.69 2.47
C THR A 307 13.16 -9.04 1.38
N ILE A 308 12.14 -9.73 0.87
CA ILE A 308 11.17 -9.15 -0.08
C ILE A 308 10.42 -7.96 0.54
N ALA A 309 10.00 -8.07 1.80
CA ALA A 309 9.32 -7.00 2.54
C ALA A 309 10.22 -5.76 2.69
N ASP A 310 11.47 -5.97 3.12
CA ASP A 310 12.47 -4.92 3.30
C ASP A 310 12.76 -4.21 1.96
N MET A 311 12.96 -4.99 0.88
CA MET A 311 13.20 -4.43 -0.45
C MET A 311 12.01 -3.61 -0.95
N LEU A 312 10.77 -4.07 -0.77
CA LEU A 312 9.60 -3.27 -1.14
C LEU A 312 9.53 -1.96 -0.34
N LEU A 313 9.76 -2.03 0.96
CA LEU A 313 9.74 -0.87 1.85
C LEU A 313 10.82 0.16 1.49
N GLU A 314 12.07 -0.28 1.34
CA GLU A 314 13.23 0.60 1.21
C GLU A 314 13.54 0.99 -0.24
N ASN A 315 13.19 0.16 -1.23
CA ASN A 315 13.48 0.43 -2.64
C ASN A 315 12.30 1.05 -3.38
N PHE A 316 11.06 0.90 -2.89
CA PHE A 316 9.87 1.46 -3.52
C PHE A 316 9.09 2.41 -2.62
N THR A 317 8.58 1.92 -1.48
CA THR A 317 7.63 2.65 -0.64
C THR A 317 8.21 3.96 -0.09
N ILE A 318 9.37 3.89 0.58
CA ILE A 318 10.03 5.09 1.13
C ILE A 318 10.53 6.03 0.02
N PRO A 319 11.25 5.57 -1.02
CA PRO A 319 11.75 6.47 -2.06
C PRO A 319 10.64 7.15 -2.86
N TRP A 320 9.50 6.50 -3.08
CA TRP A 320 8.36 7.13 -3.77
C TRP A 320 7.77 8.29 -2.94
N THR A 321 7.58 8.08 -1.62
CA THR A 321 7.17 9.15 -0.71
C THR A 321 8.17 10.31 -0.70
N GLN A 322 9.47 10.01 -0.64
CA GLN A 322 10.53 11.03 -0.70
C GLN A 322 10.50 11.82 -2.02
N TRP A 323 10.27 11.15 -3.14
CA TRP A 323 10.13 11.80 -4.44
C TRP A 323 8.92 12.74 -4.47
N ALA A 324 7.76 12.29 -3.98
CA ALA A 324 6.56 13.14 -3.90
C ALA A 324 6.82 14.38 -3.02
N HIS A 325 7.46 14.20 -1.85
CA HIS A 325 7.83 15.29 -0.94
C HIS A 325 8.78 16.29 -1.59
N SER A 326 9.72 15.83 -2.44
CA SER A 326 10.65 16.70 -3.16
C SER A 326 9.95 17.69 -4.11
N HIS A 327 8.71 17.38 -4.48
CA HIS A 327 7.83 18.20 -5.32
C HIS A 327 6.71 18.90 -4.54
N GLY A 328 6.73 18.81 -3.20
CA GLY A 328 5.70 19.40 -2.33
C GLY A 328 4.37 18.65 -2.32
N ALA A 329 4.31 17.45 -2.88
CA ALA A 329 3.14 16.58 -2.86
C ALA A 329 3.22 15.55 -1.72
N LYS A 330 2.07 15.03 -1.30
CA LYS A 330 1.96 13.91 -0.35
C LYS A 330 1.79 12.57 -1.07
N THR A 331 1.88 11.45 -0.35
CA THR A 331 1.49 10.13 -0.83
C THR A 331 0.29 9.56 -0.10
N ARG A 332 -0.59 8.91 -0.86
CA ARG A 332 -1.65 8.06 -0.36
C ARG A 332 -1.53 6.68 -0.98
N ASN A 333 -1.63 5.64 -0.17
CA ASN A 333 -1.29 4.29 -0.61
C ASN A 333 -2.19 3.23 0.00
N GLN A 334 -2.64 2.31 -0.85
CA GLN A 334 -3.20 1.03 -0.45
C GLN A 334 -2.09 -0.01 -0.35
N ALA A 335 -1.54 -0.24 0.85
CA ALA A 335 -0.44 -1.19 1.03
C ALA A 335 -0.88 -2.65 0.97
N HIS A 336 -2.16 -2.96 1.16
CA HIS A 336 -2.66 -4.32 1.10
C HIS A 336 -2.44 -4.97 -0.28
N GLY A 337 -2.39 -6.29 -0.31
CA GLY A 337 -1.88 -7.08 -1.44
C GLY A 337 -0.36 -7.21 -1.47
N SER A 338 0.38 -6.37 -0.73
CA SER A 338 1.85 -6.36 -0.78
C SER A 338 2.48 -7.59 -0.14
N PRO A 339 3.67 -8.02 -0.61
CA PRO A 339 4.44 -9.10 0.00
C PRO A 339 5.30 -8.63 1.19
N GLY A 340 4.72 -7.87 2.12
CA GLY A 340 5.47 -7.33 3.26
C GLY A 340 4.60 -7.02 4.47
N ASN A 341 5.22 -6.46 5.51
CA ASN A 341 4.49 -6.04 6.71
C ASN A 341 3.63 -4.82 6.39
N LEU A 342 2.31 -5.00 6.36
CA LEU A 342 1.38 -3.94 5.98
C LEU A 342 1.47 -2.72 6.90
N LEU A 343 1.73 -2.92 8.20
CA LEU A 343 1.83 -1.81 9.15
C LEU A 343 3.01 -0.89 8.82
N ASP A 344 4.15 -1.47 8.46
CA ASP A 344 5.36 -0.72 8.11
C ASP A 344 5.19 -0.02 6.75
N LEU A 345 4.60 -0.71 5.77
CA LEU A 345 4.33 -0.16 4.45
C LEU A 345 3.32 0.99 4.49
N TYR A 346 2.26 0.88 5.31
CA TYR A 346 1.34 1.99 5.56
C TYR A 346 2.03 3.14 6.31
N ALA A 347 2.83 2.84 7.33
CA ALA A 347 3.51 3.86 8.14
C ALA A 347 4.56 4.67 7.35
N ALA A 348 5.08 4.15 6.24
CA ALA A 348 6.02 4.85 5.37
C ALA A 348 5.37 5.87 4.40
N MET A 349 4.03 5.97 4.37
CA MET A 349 3.26 6.82 3.46
C MET A 349 2.58 7.97 4.21
N ASP A 350 2.26 9.11 3.60
CA ASP A 350 1.62 10.22 4.36
C ASP A 350 0.20 9.89 4.80
N ILE A 351 -0.55 9.19 3.94
CA ILE A 351 -1.96 8.83 4.17
C ILE A 351 -2.14 7.34 3.86
N PRO A 352 -2.16 6.46 4.87
CA PRO A 352 -2.58 5.07 4.72
C PRO A 352 -4.01 4.99 4.19
N GLU A 353 -4.26 4.18 3.17
CA GLU A 353 -5.60 3.95 2.63
C GLU A 353 -6.00 2.47 2.72
N CYS A 354 -7.11 2.18 3.40
CA CYS A 354 -7.75 0.86 3.34
C CYS A 354 -8.83 0.80 2.24
N GLU A 355 -9.58 -0.30 2.14
CA GLU A 355 -10.61 -0.49 1.13
C GLU A 355 -11.86 -1.14 1.75
N SER A 356 -13.05 -0.75 1.29
CA SER A 356 -14.28 -1.52 1.45
C SER A 356 -14.75 -2.09 0.12
N PHE A 357 -14.76 -3.43 -0.02
CA PHE A 357 -15.16 -4.12 -1.23
C PHE A 357 -16.39 -5.02 -1.01
N GLY A 358 -17.54 -4.57 -1.52
CA GLY A 358 -18.84 -5.20 -1.32
C GLY A 358 -19.68 -4.58 -0.20
N CYS A 359 -20.84 -5.17 0.08
CA CYS A 359 -21.83 -4.67 1.03
C CYS A 359 -21.96 -5.56 2.27
N THR A 360 -21.99 -4.92 3.44
CA THR A 360 -22.11 -5.49 4.76
C THR A 360 -23.58 -5.68 5.11
N GLN A 361 -23.92 -6.85 5.63
CA GLN A 361 -25.25 -7.08 6.19
C GLN A 361 -25.28 -6.60 7.64
N PHE A 362 -25.85 -5.42 7.86
CA PHE A 362 -26.06 -4.88 9.20
C PHE A 362 -27.36 -5.37 9.82
N ASP A 363 -27.37 -5.60 11.12
CA ASP A 363 -28.59 -5.86 11.90
C ASP A 363 -29.32 -4.55 12.22
N ILE A 364 -29.72 -3.82 11.16
CA ILE A 364 -30.47 -2.58 11.25
C ILE A 364 -31.91 -2.85 10.79
N PRO A 365 -32.92 -2.70 11.66
CA PRO A 365 -34.31 -2.97 11.29
C PRO A 365 -34.75 -2.21 10.04
N ARG A 366 -35.25 -2.95 9.04
CA ARG A 366 -35.74 -2.43 7.75
C ARG A 366 -34.67 -1.86 6.82
N LEU A 367 -33.38 -2.09 7.08
CA LEU A 367 -32.34 -1.81 6.10
C LEU A 367 -32.53 -2.75 4.90
N ARG A 368 -32.85 -2.18 3.74
CA ARG A 368 -33.00 -2.93 2.49
C ARG A 368 -31.60 -3.22 1.92
N VAL A 369 -31.26 -4.49 1.78
CA VAL A 369 -30.09 -4.97 1.03
C VAL A 369 -30.58 -5.74 -0.19
N ASP A 370 -29.95 -5.53 -1.35
CA ASP A 370 -30.33 -6.24 -2.58
C ASP A 370 -29.70 -7.64 -2.64
N GLU A 371 -30.46 -8.65 -3.08
CA GLU A 371 -30.07 -10.07 -3.07
C GLU A 371 -28.81 -10.42 -3.89
N ASN A 372 -28.47 -9.60 -4.90
CA ASN A 372 -27.32 -9.83 -5.79
C ASN A 372 -26.09 -9.00 -5.43
N MET A 373 -26.01 -8.47 -4.21
CA MET A 373 -24.84 -7.73 -3.75
C MET A 373 -23.75 -8.68 -3.26
N ARG A 374 -22.51 -8.43 -3.72
CA ARG A 374 -21.32 -9.07 -3.18
C ARG A 374 -21.21 -8.75 -1.68
N ARG A 375 -20.95 -9.76 -0.84
CA ARG A 375 -20.61 -9.56 0.58
C ARG A 375 -19.39 -8.63 0.73
N ASN A 376 -19.30 -7.86 1.79
CA ASN A 376 -18.13 -7.03 2.08
C ASN A 376 -16.96 -7.85 2.65
N ASP A 377 -15.73 -7.54 2.21
CA ASP A 377 -14.49 -8.08 2.81
C ASP A 377 -13.85 -7.15 3.84
N ALA A 378 -14.37 -5.93 4.00
CA ALA A 378 -13.93 -4.99 5.02
C ALA A 378 -14.50 -5.37 6.40
N VAL A 379 -13.84 -6.34 7.03
CA VAL A 379 -14.01 -6.65 8.45
C VAL A 379 -13.12 -5.73 9.30
N SER A 380 -13.44 -5.57 10.58
CA SER A 380 -12.67 -4.70 11.48
C SER A 380 -11.19 -5.10 11.54
N ALA A 381 -10.88 -6.39 11.45
CA ALA A 381 -9.51 -6.90 11.43
C ALA A 381 -8.68 -6.42 10.23
N THR A 382 -9.29 -6.24 9.06
CA THR A 382 -8.59 -5.79 7.85
C THR A 382 -8.54 -4.27 7.76
N LEU A 383 -9.65 -3.60 8.08
CA LEU A 383 -9.74 -2.13 8.04
C LEU A 383 -8.73 -1.45 8.97
N ARG A 384 -8.46 -2.04 10.13
CA ARG A 384 -7.60 -1.45 11.17
C ARG A 384 -6.11 -1.45 10.84
N TYR A 385 -5.62 -2.17 9.84
CA TYR A 385 -4.21 -2.07 9.46
C TYR A 385 -3.80 -0.65 9.08
N ALA A 386 -4.62 0.04 8.28
CA ALA A 386 -4.31 1.40 7.84
C ALA A 386 -4.42 2.40 9.00
N SER A 387 -5.48 2.31 9.81
CA SER A 387 -5.67 3.22 10.95
C SER A 387 -4.65 2.98 12.05
N SER A 388 -4.34 1.73 12.40
CA SER A 388 -3.30 1.42 13.38
C SER A 388 -1.92 1.91 12.94
N ALA A 389 -1.55 1.72 11.67
CA ALA A 389 -0.30 2.27 11.16
C ALA A 389 -0.27 3.80 11.22
N ALA A 390 -1.38 4.47 10.91
CA ALA A 390 -1.51 5.92 11.03
C ALA A 390 -1.37 6.39 12.49
N HIS A 391 -2.14 5.78 13.41
CA HIS A 391 -2.17 6.15 14.82
C HIS A 391 -0.81 5.95 15.50
N VAL A 392 -0.17 4.79 15.28
CA VAL A 392 1.13 4.46 15.87
C VAL A 392 2.23 5.38 15.33
N ALA A 393 2.19 5.73 14.05
CA ALA A 393 3.18 6.60 13.40
C ALA A 393 2.86 8.10 13.48
N GLY A 394 1.76 8.50 14.12
CA GLY A 394 1.39 9.91 14.34
C GLY A 394 0.85 10.63 13.10
N LYS A 395 0.28 9.89 12.16
CA LYS A 395 -0.32 10.44 10.95
C LYS A 395 -1.74 10.93 11.24
N PRO A 396 -2.11 12.14 10.78
CA PRO A 396 -3.43 12.70 11.08
C PRO A 396 -4.56 12.06 10.26
N TYR A 397 -4.23 11.39 9.15
CA TYR A 397 -5.22 10.90 8.20
C TYR A 397 -5.09 9.41 7.97
N THR A 398 -6.25 8.74 8.02
CA THR A 398 -6.46 7.39 7.50
C THR A 398 -7.56 7.47 6.46
N SER A 399 -7.25 7.07 5.23
CA SER A 399 -8.18 7.09 4.12
C SER A 399 -8.81 5.74 3.85
N SER A 400 -9.87 5.74 3.06
CA SER A 400 -10.50 4.53 2.55
C SER A 400 -10.96 4.77 1.13
N GLU A 401 -10.64 3.84 0.25
CA GLU A 401 -11.42 3.59 -0.94
C GLU A 401 -12.75 2.98 -0.53
N SER A 402 -13.82 3.76 -0.72
CA SER A 402 -15.12 3.49 -0.12
C SER A 402 -16.18 3.19 -1.17
N MET A 403 -17.00 2.18 -0.89
CA MET A 403 -18.12 1.75 -1.72
C MET A 403 -17.73 1.17 -3.09
N THR A 404 -16.64 0.41 -3.12
CA THR A 404 -16.20 -0.39 -4.27
C THR A 404 -17.17 -1.57 -4.45
N TRP A 405 -18.29 -1.34 -5.11
CA TRP A 405 -19.39 -2.29 -5.16
C TRP A 405 -19.60 -2.85 -6.56
N LEU A 406 -19.54 -4.18 -6.66
CA LEU A 406 -20.06 -4.93 -7.80
C LEU A 406 -21.57 -5.08 -7.63
N THR A 407 -22.31 -4.04 -8.04
CA THR A 407 -23.77 -4.00 -7.96
C THR A 407 -24.36 -3.31 -9.18
N GLU A 408 -25.67 -3.44 -9.35
CA GLU A 408 -26.44 -2.64 -10.29
C GLU A 408 -26.37 -1.17 -9.88
N HIS A 409 -25.68 -0.36 -10.69
CA HIS A 409 -25.23 1.00 -10.34
C HIS A 409 -26.36 1.94 -9.88
N PHE A 410 -27.59 1.69 -10.35
CA PHE A 410 -28.77 2.53 -10.12
C PHE A 410 -29.75 1.96 -9.11
N ARG A 411 -29.35 0.93 -8.34
CA ARG A 411 -30.16 0.35 -7.25
C ARG A 411 -29.65 0.72 -5.85
N THR A 412 -28.45 1.28 -5.74
CA THR A 412 -27.87 1.76 -4.48
C THR A 412 -28.68 2.92 -3.92
N SER A 413 -28.83 2.96 -2.59
CA SER A 413 -29.51 4.04 -1.87
C SER A 413 -28.61 4.66 -0.81
N LEU A 414 -28.84 5.93 -0.46
CA LEU A 414 -28.08 6.59 0.62
C LEU A 414 -28.23 5.86 1.97
N ALA A 415 -29.36 5.19 2.20
CA ALA A 415 -29.60 4.39 3.39
C ALA A 415 -28.68 3.16 3.49
N LEU A 416 -28.21 2.63 2.36
CA LEU A 416 -27.20 1.58 2.30
C LEU A 416 -25.78 2.14 2.51
N ILE A 417 -25.49 3.33 1.97
CA ILE A 417 -24.15 3.91 2.04
C ILE A 417 -23.83 4.38 3.47
N LYS A 418 -24.80 4.96 4.19
CA LYS A 418 -24.55 5.52 5.53
C LYS A 418 -23.95 4.49 6.52
N PRO A 419 -24.55 3.32 6.79
CA PRO A 419 -23.98 2.38 7.77
C PRO A 419 -22.60 1.84 7.37
N GLU A 420 -22.29 1.80 6.07
CA GLU A 420 -20.96 1.44 5.57
C GLU A 420 -19.94 2.53 5.85
N MET A 421 -20.33 3.80 5.75
CA MET A 421 -19.49 4.92 6.22
C MET A 421 -19.26 4.83 7.72
N ASP A 422 -20.31 4.53 8.49
CA ASP A 422 -20.20 4.36 9.94
C ASP A 422 -19.21 3.22 10.28
N LEU A 423 -19.25 2.10 9.56
CA LEU A 423 -18.30 0.98 9.70
C LEU A 423 -16.84 1.42 9.44
N LEU A 424 -16.61 2.26 8.44
CA LEU A 424 -15.27 2.82 8.18
C LEU A 424 -14.82 3.73 9.32
N PHE A 425 -15.69 4.63 9.78
CA PHE A 425 -15.39 5.58 10.86
C PHE A 425 -15.06 4.86 12.18
N VAL A 426 -15.83 3.85 12.57
CA VAL A 426 -15.55 3.09 13.81
C VAL A 426 -14.27 2.26 13.72
N ASN A 427 -13.69 2.09 12.53
CA ASN A 427 -12.39 1.44 12.33
C ASN A 427 -11.25 2.46 12.11
N GLY A 428 -11.48 3.73 12.41
CA GLY A 428 -10.44 4.78 12.43
C GLY A 428 -10.19 5.48 11.09
N VAL A 429 -11.00 5.20 10.05
CA VAL A 429 -10.97 5.98 8.81
C VAL A 429 -11.51 7.37 9.12
N ASN A 430 -10.80 8.41 8.67
CA ASN A 430 -11.24 9.79 8.86
C ASN A 430 -11.13 10.64 7.58
N ARG A 431 -10.79 10.03 6.43
CA ARG A 431 -10.72 10.68 5.12
C ARG A 431 -11.24 9.76 4.01
N VAL A 432 -12.54 9.72 3.80
CA VAL A 432 -13.24 8.86 2.84
C VAL A 432 -13.05 9.34 1.40
N PHE A 433 -12.83 8.39 0.50
CA PHE A 433 -12.89 8.60 -0.94
C PHE A 433 -13.87 7.63 -1.60
N TYR A 434 -14.88 8.18 -2.26
CA TYR A 434 -15.79 7.34 -3.05
C TYR A 434 -15.04 6.65 -4.20
N HIS A 435 -15.33 5.36 -4.36
CA HIS A 435 -15.05 4.56 -5.54
C HIS A 435 -16.34 4.42 -6.38
N GLY A 436 -16.77 5.45 -7.08
CA GLY A 436 -16.11 6.68 -7.44
C GLY A 436 -17.01 7.43 -8.40
N THR A 437 -16.41 8.29 -9.20
CA THR A 437 -17.11 9.18 -10.10
C THR A 437 -16.53 8.99 -11.49
N PRO A 438 -17.16 8.23 -12.38
CA PRO A 438 -16.75 8.26 -13.78
C PRO A 438 -17.01 9.63 -14.35
N TYR A 439 -15.97 10.24 -14.95
CA TYR A 439 -16.16 11.44 -15.75
C TYR A 439 -17.17 11.14 -16.84
N THR A 440 -18.16 12.01 -17.00
CA THR A 440 -19.13 11.93 -18.08
C THR A 440 -19.35 13.33 -18.65
N PRO A 441 -19.34 13.49 -19.98
CA PRO A 441 -19.84 14.71 -20.62
C PRO A 441 -21.29 14.99 -20.21
N LYS A 442 -21.65 16.26 -20.10
CA LYS A 442 -22.99 16.72 -19.68
C LYS A 442 -24.08 16.30 -20.67
N ASP A 443 -23.74 16.24 -21.95
CA ASP A 443 -24.62 15.84 -23.06
C ASP A 443 -24.59 14.34 -23.35
N ALA A 444 -23.78 13.56 -22.62
CA ALA A 444 -23.76 12.12 -22.75
C ALA A 444 -25.17 11.55 -22.43
N PRO A 445 -25.75 10.71 -23.32
CA PRO A 445 -27.03 10.09 -23.05
C PRO A 445 -27.01 9.29 -21.75
N TRP A 446 -28.11 9.33 -20.99
CA TRP A 446 -28.25 8.50 -19.81
C TRP A 446 -28.00 7.02 -20.16
N PRO A 447 -27.18 6.28 -19.38
CA PRO A 447 -26.70 6.60 -18.02
C PRO A 447 -25.38 7.39 -17.92
N GLY A 448 -24.86 7.91 -19.03
CA GLY A 448 -23.52 8.50 -19.07
C GLY A 448 -22.43 7.43 -19.14
N TRP A 449 -21.20 7.82 -18.81
CA TRP A 449 -20.06 6.91 -18.80
C TRP A 449 -19.98 6.15 -17.46
N LEU A 450 -19.60 4.87 -17.52
CA LEU A 450 -19.68 3.97 -16.36
C LEU A 450 -18.35 3.26 -16.08
N PHE A 451 -18.03 3.08 -14.79
CA PHE A 451 -17.02 2.17 -14.28
C PHE A 451 -17.66 0.99 -13.53
N TYR A 452 -17.18 -0.23 -13.79
CA TYR A 452 -17.88 -1.48 -13.43
C TYR A 452 -17.99 -1.74 -11.92
N ALA A 453 -17.06 -1.25 -11.11
CA ALA A 453 -17.02 -1.48 -9.67
C ALA A 453 -17.40 -0.22 -8.89
N SER A 454 -18.39 0.52 -9.37
CA SER A 454 -18.73 1.83 -8.82
C SER A 454 -20.22 2.00 -8.54
N ILE A 455 -20.50 2.76 -7.48
CA ILE A 455 -21.85 3.28 -7.20
C ILE A 455 -22.17 4.59 -7.96
N GLN A 456 -21.29 5.08 -8.84
CA GLN A 456 -21.53 6.21 -9.74
C GLN A 456 -21.95 7.49 -8.99
N ILE A 457 -21.06 8.10 -8.20
CA ILE A 457 -21.34 9.36 -7.49
C ILE A 457 -21.26 10.55 -8.48
N ASN A 458 -22.19 10.61 -9.42
CA ASN A 458 -22.22 11.63 -10.46
C ASN A 458 -23.65 12.16 -10.70
N PRO A 459 -23.82 13.29 -11.40
CA PRO A 459 -25.13 13.90 -11.64
C PRO A 459 -26.15 13.03 -12.41
N ASN A 460 -25.69 11.97 -13.07
CA ASN A 460 -26.55 11.04 -13.82
C ASN A 460 -27.15 9.94 -12.93
N ASN A 461 -26.68 9.82 -11.69
CA ASN A 461 -27.22 8.90 -10.70
C ASN A 461 -28.35 9.54 -9.87
N THR A 462 -29.42 8.80 -9.63
CA THR A 462 -30.61 9.27 -8.90
C THR A 462 -30.31 9.68 -7.45
N ILE A 463 -29.30 9.06 -6.82
CA ILE A 463 -28.89 9.43 -5.45
C ILE A 463 -28.19 10.79 -5.37
N PHE A 464 -27.69 11.32 -6.49
CA PHE A 464 -26.90 12.56 -6.51
C PHE A 464 -27.70 13.80 -6.13
N ARG A 465 -29.03 13.75 -6.29
CA ARG A 465 -29.92 14.83 -5.84
C ARG A 465 -29.80 15.10 -4.35
N ASP A 466 -29.57 14.06 -3.55
CA ASP A 466 -29.64 14.10 -2.08
C ASP A 466 -28.28 13.77 -1.43
N VAL A 467 -27.22 13.58 -2.23
CA VAL A 467 -25.89 13.15 -1.74
C VAL A 467 -25.18 14.24 -0.92
N ASP A 468 -25.54 15.51 -1.12
CA ASP A 468 -25.03 16.64 -0.36
C ASP A 468 -25.34 16.52 1.14
N ALA A 469 -26.51 16.01 1.49
CA ALA A 469 -26.88 15.72 2.89
C ALA A 469 -25.98 14.63 3.50
N LEU A 470 -25.69 13.56 2.74
CA LEU A 470 -24.76 12.51 3.19
C LEU A 470 -23.33 13.05 3.32
N ASN A 471 -22.88 13.86 2.36
CA ASN A 471 -21.54 14.45 2.38
C ASN A 471 -21.38 15.48 3.49
N ALA A 472 -22.43 16.22 3.85
CA ALA A 472 -22.44 17.09 5.03
C ALA A 472 -22.32 16.29 6.34
N TYR A 473 -22.98 15.12 6.42
CA TYR A 473 -22.81 14.19 7.53
C TYR A 473 -21.38 13.66 7.64
N ILE A 474 -20.83 13.14 6.53
CA ILE A 474 -19.44 12.66 6.46
C ILE A 474 -18.49 13.79 6.87
N ALA A 475 -18.68 14.98 6.33
CA ALA A 475 -17.82 16.12 6.63
C ALA A 475 -17.81 16.47 8.11
N ARG A 476 -18.98 16.36 8.75
CA ARG A 476 -19.09 16.60 10.18
C ARG A 476 -18.35 15.55 11.00
N VAL A 477 -18.57 14.26 10.72
CA VAL A 477 -17.92 13.18 11.48
C VAL A 477 -16.40 13.28 11.34
N GLN A 478 -15.90 13.45 10.12
CA GLN A 478 -14.47 13.60 9.86
C GLN A 478 -13.88 14.83 10.57
N SER A 479 -14.64 15.93 10.72
CA SER A 479 -14.16 17.11 11.47
C SER A 479 -13.87 16.84 12.94
N PHE A 480 -14.66 15.98 13.59
CA PHE A 480 -14.38 15.57 14.97
C PHE A 480 -13.21 14.60 15.03
N MET A 481 -13.19 13.60 14.14
CA MET A 481 -12.14 12.59 14.11
C MET A 481 -10.76 13.16 13.77
N GLN A 482 -10.70 14.20 12.93
CA GLN A 482 -9.45 14.86 12.55
C GLN A 482 -9.00 15.94 13.55
N ALA A 483 -9.90 16.49 14.38
CA ALA A 483 -9.56 17.48 15.40
C ALA A 483 -8.99 16.85 16.68
N GLY A 484 -9.37 15.59 16.95
CA GLY A 484 -8.95 14.84 18.14
C GLY A 484 -7.70 14.00 17.92
N ARG A 485 -7.46 13.10 18.87
CA ARG A 485 -6.51 12.00 18.76
C ARG A 485 -7.25 10.68 19.05
N PRO A 486 -6.84 9.56 18.42
CA PRO A 486 -7.40 8.25 18.75
C PRO A 486 -7.16 7.92 20.21
N ASP A 487 -8.18 7.41 20.92
CA ASP A 487 -8.11 7.06 22.35
C ASP A 487 -8.08 5.53 22.54
N ASN A 488 -7.14 4.88 21.85
CA ASN A 488 -6.97 3.43 21.90
C ASN A 488 -6.08 3.07 23.09
N GLU A 489 -6.58 2.23 24.01
CA GLU A 489 -5.86 1.92 25.25
C GLU A 489 -4.77 0.87 25.08
N MET A 490 -4.85 0.04 24.04
CA MET A 490 -4.03 -1.16 23.89
C MET A 490 -3.32 -1.21 22.55
N LEU A 491 -2.06 -1.64 22.58
CA LEU A 491 -1.37 -2.17 21.41
C LEU A 491 -1.67 -3.66 21.29
N LEU A 492 -1.88 -4.15 20.06
CA LEU A 492 -1.94 -5.57 19.73
C LEU A 492 -0.74 -5.91 18.84
N TYR A 493 0.18 -6.71 19.35
CA TYR A 493 1.36 -7.13 18.58
C TYR A 493 0.94 -7.95 17.37
N PHE A 494 1.44 -7.55 16.19
CA PHE A 494 1.18 -8.26 14.93
C PHE A 494 2.22 -9.36 14.69
N PRO A 495 1.87 -10.66 14.80
CA PRO A 495 2.85 -11.74 14.85
C PRO A 495 3.28 -12.18 13.44
N ILE A 496 3.94 -11.30 12.68
CA ILE A 496 4.24 -11.54 11.27
C ILE A 496 5.17 -12.74 11.03
N TYR A 497 6.12 -12.99 11.94
CA TYR A 497 7.07 -14.10 11.83
C TYR A 497 6.41 -15.47 11.95
N ASP A 498 5.37 -15.60 12.78
CA ASP A 498 4.55 -16.82 12.85
C ASP A 498 3.88 -17.09 11.49
N ILE A 499 3.43 -16.05 10.79
CA ILE A 499 2.83 -16.17 9.45
C ILE A 499 3.90 -16.57 8.44
N TRP A 500 5.05 -15.89 8.47
CA TRP A 500 6.16 -16.13 7.55
C TRP A 500 6.80 -17.50 7.70
N GLU A 501 6.77 -18.10 8.88
CA GLU A 501 7.28 -19.45 9.07
C GLU A 501 6.23 -20.53 8.78
N LYS A 502 4.99 -20.36 9.27
CA LYS A 502 3.96 -21.43 9.23
C LYS A 502 3.27 -21.56 7.88
N TYR A 503 3.09 -20.48 7.14
CA TYR A 503 2.36 -20.54 5.88
C TYR A 503 3.22 -21.18 4.78
N ASN A 504 2.95 -22.45 4.45
CA ASN A 504 3.78 -23.24 3.53
C ASN A 504 3.17 -23.47 2.13
N LYS A 505 1.98 -22.93 1.84
CA LYS A 505 1.29 -23.17 0.53
C LYS A 505 2.09 -22.62 -0.66
N LYS A 506 2.78 -21.48 -0.49
CA LYS A 506 3.62 -20.82 -1.51
C LYS A 506 4.75 -20.04 -0.84
N LYS A 507 5.95 -20.02 -1.40
CA LYS A 507 7.11 -19.28 -0.82
C LYS A 507 6.89 -17.77 -0.86
N TYR A 508 6.55 -17.24 -2.03
CA TYR A 508 6.06 -15.86 -2.17
C TYR A 508 4.67 -15.72 -1.57
N MET A 509 4.49 -14.67 -0.75
CA MET A 509 3.27 -14.47 0.01
C MET A 509 2.89 -12.98 0.00
N THR A 510 1.62 -12.71 -0.31
CA THR A 510 1.01 -11.37 -0.42
C THR A 510 -0.11 -11.20 0.60
N PHE A 511 -0.34 -10.04 1.19
CA PHE A 511 -1.43 -9.84 2.18
C PHE A 511 -2.69 -9.24 1.54
N GLU A 512 -3.41 -10.03 0.74
CA GLU A 512 -4.70 -9.65 0.13
C GLU A 512 -5.80 -9.47 1.19
N ILE A 513 -6.63 -8.43 1.08
CA ILE A 513 -7.73 -8.14 2.04
C ILE A 513 -8.68 -9.33 2.19
N HIS A 514 -9.00 -10.02 1.08
CA HIS A 514 -10.05 -11.04 1.05
C HIS A 514 -9.58 -12.43 1.48
N LYS A 515 -8.32 -12.58 1.90
CA LYS A 515 -7.71 -13.86 2.31
C LYS A 515 -6.85 -13.69 3.56
N LEU A 516 -7.13 -12.66 4.34
CA LEU A 516 -6.38 -12.43 5.57
C LEU A 516 -6.82 -13.44 6.65
N ASP A 517 -8.11 -13.76 6.69
CA ASP A 517 -8.73 -14.82 7.50
C ASP A 517 -8.08 -16.19 7.26
N ASP A 518 -7.78 -16.53 6.00
CA ASP A 518 -7.07 -17.75 5.58
C ASP A 518 -5.66 -17.87 6.19
N LYS A 519 -5.05 -16.74 6.55
CA LYS A 519 -3.66 -16.66 7.03
C LYS A 519 -3.58 -16.44 8.53
N LEU A 520 -4.61 -15.84 9.12
CA LEU A 520 -4.61 -15.32 10.48
C LEU A 520 -5.97 -15.48 11.18
N PRO A 521 -6.63 -16.65 11.14
CA PRO A 521 -7.97 -16.79 11.70
C PRO A 521 -8.00 -16.55 13.22
N HIS A 522 -6.90 -16.85 13.91
CA HIS A 522 -6.76 -16.59 15.34
C HIS A 522 -6.58 -15.11 15.67
N PHE A 523 -5.90 -14.34 14.81
CA PHE A 523 -5.69 -12.91 15.03
C PHE A 523 -7.00 -12.15 14.87
N GLU A 524 -7.76 -12.45 13.82
CA GLU A 524 -9.09 -11.88 13.60
C GLU A 524 -10.04 -12.20 14.77
N HIS A 525 -10.02 -13.43 15.29
CA HIS A 525 -10.82 -13.77 16.46
C HIS A 525 -10.44 -12.98 17.73
N ILE A 526 -9.15 -12.68 17.91
CA ILE A 526 -8.67 -11.84 19.02
C ILE A 526 -9.20 -10.41 18.85
N VAL A 527 -9.10 -9.86 17.63
CA VAL A 527 -9.62 -8.52 17.28
C VAL A 527 -11.11 -8.44 17.60
N ASP A 528 -11.90 -9.39 17.11
CA ASP A 528 -13.35 -9.43 17.35
C ASP A 528 -13.67 -9.55 18.85
N SER A 529 -12.90 -10.36 19.58
CA SER A 529 -13.06 -10.53 21.03
C SER A 529 -12.81 -9.22 21.77
N ILE A 530 -11.73 -8.49 21.45
CA ILE A 530 -11.40 -7.20 22.07
C ILE A 530 -12.53 -6.19 21.82
N ILE A 531 -12.98 -6.07 20.57
CA ILE A 531 -14.08 -5.17 20.19
C ILE A 531 -15.38 -5.56 20.91
N SER A 532 -15.71 -6.85 20.99
CA SER A 532 -16.94 -7.32 21.65
C SER A 532 -16.97 -7.03 23.16
N LEU A 533 -15.80 -6.87 23.78
CA LEU A 533 -15.65 -6.49 25.18
C LEU A 533 -15.70 -4.97 25.40
N GLY A 534 -15.83 -4.18 24.33
CA GLY A 534 -15.89 -2.71 24.38
C GLY A 534 -14.54 -2.02 24.48
N TYR A 535 -13.44 -2.71 24.13
CA TYR A 535 -12.10 -2.15 24.08
C TYR A 535 -11.69 -1.80 22.65
N GLU A 536 -10.82 -0.80 22.54
CA GLU A 536 -10.20 -0.35 21.29
C GLU A 536 -8.71 -0.64 21.31
N MET A 537 -8.14 -0.93 20.14
CA MET A 537 -6.72 -1.25 19.99
C MET A 537 -6.14 -0.75 18.68
N ASP A 538 -4.82 -0.56 18.67
CA ASP A 538 -4.02 -0.45 17.46
C ASP A 538 -3.05 -1.63 17.31
N TYR A 539 -2.84 -2.08 16.08
CA TYR A 539 -1.80 -3.05 15.76
C TYR A 539 -0.43 -2.40 15.78
N VAL A 540 0.58 -3.15 16.21
CA VAL A 540 1.99 -2.71 16.21
C VAL A 540 2.90 -3.76 15.59
N SER A 541 3.75 -3.34 14.65
CA SER A 541 4.82 -4.18 14.07
C SER A 541 6.04 -4.25 14.98
N ASP A 542 6.95 -5.18 14.71
CA ASP A 542 8.29 -5.22 15.32
C ASP A 542 9.00 -3.87 15.20
N ALA A 543 9.07 -3.29 14.00
CA ALA A 543 9.79 -2.04 13.75
C ALA A 543 9.17 -0.84 14.48
N GLN A 544 7.83 -0.77 14.55
CA GLN A 544 7.14 0.24 15.33
C GLN A 544 7.35 0.03 16.83
N LEU A 545 7.33 -1.23 17.30
CA LEU A 545 7.55 -1.55 18.71
C LEU A 545 8.94 -1.14 19.18
N GLN A 546 9.98 -1.32 18.35
CA GLN A 546 11.34 -0.90 18.70
C GLN A 546 11.43 0.61 19.00
N LYS A 547 10.64 1.42 18.30
CA LYS A 547 10.55 2.88 18.50
C LYS A 547 9.68 3.28 19.69
N THR A 548 8.84 2.39 20.20
CA THR A 548 7.96 2.64 21.34
C THR A 548 8.75 2.77 22.64
N GLN A 549 8.39 3.74 23.48
CA GLN A 549 9.06 4.01 24.75
C GLN A 549 8.13 3.72 25.93
N TRP A 550 8.60 2.94 26.90
CA TRP A 550 7.91 2.77 28.17
C TRP A 550 8.31 3.88 29.15
N THR A 551 7.33 4.61 29.66
CA THR A 551 7.54 5.74 30.59
C THR A 551 7.44 5.36 32.07
N GLY A 552 7.20 4.08 32.38
CA GLY A 552 6.86 3.62 33.73
C GLY A 552 5.36 3.50 34.00
N SER A 553 4.52 4.15 33.19
CA SER A 553 3.06 4.10 33.30
C SER A 553 2.32 3.97 31.97
N ALA A 554 2.97 4.28 30.85
CA ALA A 554 2.39 4.20 29.51
C ALA A 554 3.45 3.88 28.44
N LEU A 555 2.98 3.28 27.35
CA LEU A 555 3.71 3.02 26.11
C LEU A 555 3.50 4.20 25.16
N ASN A 556 4.55 4.95 24.89
CA ASN A 556 4.53 6.09 23.97
C ASN A 556 5.07 5.65 22.62
N THR A 557 4.22 5.65 21.59
CA THR A 557 4.66 5.52 20.19
C THR A 557 5.00 6.89 19.62
N GLU A 558 5.35 6.96 18.33
CA GLU A 558 5.57 8.24 17.64
C GLU A 558 4.29 9.08 17.59
N GLY A 559 3.11 8.43 17.56
CA GLY A 559 1.83 9.09 17.37
C GLY A 559 0.84 9.08 18.53
N ASN A 560 0.94 8.10 19.44
CA ASN A 560 -0.08 7.91 20.46
C ASN A 560 0.47 7.30 21.76
N VAL A 561 -0.38 7.26 22.79
CA VAL A 561 -0.05 6.76 24.12
C VAL A 561 -0.99 5.63 24.49
N TYR A 562 -0.42 4.48 24.88
CA TYR A 562 -1.16 3.26 25.20
C TYR A 562 -0.87 2.81 26.64
N LYS A 563 -1.80 2.10 27.27
CA LYS A 563 -1.66 1.60 28.64
C LYS A 563 -1.00 0.23 28.70
N SER A 564 -1.21 -0.60 27.68
CA SER A 564 -0.73 -1.98 27.63
C SER A 564 -0.46 -2.44 26.21
N ILE A 565 0.27 -3.54 26.11
CA ILE A 565 0.44 -4.31 24.89
C ILE A 565 -0.07 -5.74 25.13
N LEU A 566 -0.93 -6.21 24.22
CA LEU A 566 -1.36 -7.59 24.15
C LEU A 566 -0.53 -8.31 23.11
N VAL A 567 0.10 -9.40 23.52
CA VAL A 567 0.89 -10.28 22.64
C VAL A 567 0.09 -11.56 22.43
N PRO A 568 -0.43 -11.81 21.20
CA PRO A 568 -1.03 -13.09 20.86
C PRO A 568 -0.05 -14.24 21.10
N ARG A 569 -0.55 -15.48 21.17
CA ARG A 569 0.32 -16.65 21.20
C ARG A 569 1.23 -16.64 19.95
N CYS A 570 2.53 -16.47 20.17
CA CYS A 570 3.56 -16.54 19.14
C CYS A 570 4.41 -17.80 19.37
N GLU A 571 4.76 -18.52 18.30
CA GLU A 571 5.74 -19.61 18.35
C GLU A 571 7.14 -19.10 18.03
N VAL A 572 7.24 -18.10 17.16
CA VAL A 572 8.49 -17.44 16.76
C VAL A 572 8.37 -15.92 16.81
N MET A 573 9.48 -15.30 17.19
CA MET A 573 9.60 -13.85 17.36
C MET A 573 11.08 -13.48 17.25
N PRO A 574 11.42 -12.31 16.67
CA PRO A 574 12.80 -11.81 16.71
C PRO A 574 13.28 -11.63 18.15
N LEU A 575 14.54 -11.95 18.41
CA LEU A 575 15.13 -11.81 19.75
C LEU A 575 15.01 -10.36 20.25
N GLU A 576 15.32 -9.39 19.41
CA GLU A 576 15.23 -7.96 19.75
C GLU A 576 13.79 -7.54 20.10
N THR A 577 12.78 -8.12 19.46
CA THR A 577 11.36 -7.87 19.78
C THR A 577 10.99 -8.47 21.13
N LEU A 578 11.45 -9.69 21.42
CA LEU A 578 11.23 -10.33 22.72
C LEU A 578 11.91 -9.54 23.85
N GLU A 579 13.16 -9.14 23.65
CA GLU A 579 13.92 -8.34 24.61
C GLU A 579 13.28 -6.96 24.85
N LYS A 580 12.64 -6.39 23.83
CA LYS A 580 11.90 -5.13 23.95
C LYS A 580 10.60 -5.25 24.75
N LEU A 581 9.96 -6.42 24.71
CA LEU A 581 8.72 -6.71 25.43
C LEU A 581 8.93 -7.02 26.92
N LEU A 582 10.07 -7.62 27.26
CA LEU A 582 10.48 -7.95 28.64
C LEU A 582 10.96 -6.71 29.40
#